data_AF-A0A952JY53-F1
#
_entry.id   AF-A0A952JY53-F1
#
_cell.length_a   1.000
_cell.length_b   1.000
_cell.length_c   1.000
_cell.angle_alpha   90.00
_cell.angle_beta   90.00
_cell.angle_gamma   90.00
#
_symmetry.space_group_name_H-M   'P 1'
#
loop_
_entity.id
_entity.type
_entity.pdbx_description
1 polymer ?
#
loop_
_entity_poly.entity_id
_entity_poly.type
_entity_poly.pdbx_seq_one_letter_code
_entity_poly.pdbx_strand_id
1 'polypeptide(L)'
;MNGFNSEREGALNALLADYAAGHLNPALHSLIAAHLEMKPDNRSFVSTLEAAHARALEDEVPVDIANRQAILDHVFSYGDRQVPVKLKRKNMLLPEALHAFVGRDLDDVKWRSVLPGLKEFRISDKDAETEASLLWIRSGRRMPAHTHEGSEVTLVLKGGFSDIMGHYGRGDIAIADGDVDHRPRADDDGDCICFAVTDAPVRLTGFIGRFLQRFSGH
;
A
#
# COMPACT_ATOMS: atom_id res chain seq x y z
N MET A 1 -22.53 -19.36 0.94
CA MET A 1 -21.47 -18.47 1.47
C MET A 1 -20.19 -19.27 1.39
N ASN A 2 -19.19 -18.94 0.56
CA ASN A 2 -17.78 -19.42 0.67
C ASN A 2 -16.84 -19.07 -0.51
N GLY A 3 -17.31 -18.67 -1.70
CA GLY A 3 -16.41 -18.38 -2.85
C GLY A 3 -15.63 -17.06 -2.76
N PHE A 4 -16.34 -15.95 -2.53
CA PHE A 4 -15.72 -14.61 -2.49
C PHE A 4 -14.73 -14.38 -1.33
N ASN A 5 -14.83 -15.13 -0.22
CA ASN A 5 -13.84 -15.05 0.84
C ASN A 5 -12.56 -15.79 0.47
N SER A 6 -12.65 -16.96 -0.17
CA SER A 6 -11.47 -17.73 -0.54
C SER A 6 -10.66 -17.06 -1.65
N GLU A 7 -11.34 -16.41 -2.61
CA GLU A 7 -10.65 -15.66 -3.67
C GLU A 7 -9.88 -14.46 -3.11
N ARG A 8 -10.48 -13.71 -2.17
CA ARG A 8 -9.81 -12.59 -1.48
C ARG A 8 -8.61 -13.03 -0.66
N GLU A 9 -8.77 -14.12 0.10
CA GLU A 9 -7.67 -14.70 0.87
C GLU A 9 -6.55 -15.19 -0.04
N GLY A 10 -6.88 -15.82 -1.18
CA GLY A 10 -5.91 -16.21 -2.19
C GLY A 10 -5.14 -15.02 -2.79
N ALA A 11 -5.84 -13.95 -3.17
CA ALA A 11 -5.22 -12.75 -3.71
C ALA A 11 -4.30 -12.04 -2.69
N LEU A 12 -4.73 -11.95 -1.43
CA LEU A 12 -3.89 -11.40 -0.35
C LEU A 12 -2.65 -12.27 -0.13
N ASN A 13 -2.81 -13.60 -0.08
CA ASN A 13 -1.68 -14.52 0.10
C ASN A 13 -0.68 -14.43 -1.05
N ALA A 14 -1.14 -14.21 -2.29
CA ALA A 14 -0.26 -13.96 -3.43
C ALA A 14 0.58 -12.69 -3.23
N LEU A 15 -0.04 -11.56 -2.82
CA LEU A 15 0.68 -10.33 -2.52
C LEU A 15 1.68 -10.50 -1.36
N LEU A 16 1.30 -11.24 -0.30
CA LEU A 16 2.20 -11.53 0.81
C LEU A 16 3.39 -12.39 0.38
N ALA A 17 3.19 -13.30 -0.57
CA ALA A 17 4.27 -14.11 -1.15
C ALA A 17 5.21 -13.28 -2.02
N ASP A 18 4.67 -12.40 -2.88
CA ASP A 18 5.49 -11.48 -3.69
C ASP A 18 6.27 -10.48 -2.82
N TYR A 19 5.70 -10.08 -1.67
CA TYR A 19 6.40 -9.30 -0.66
C TYR A 19 7.60 -10.07 -0.10
N ALA A 20 7.40 -11.33 0.33
CA ALA A 20 8.46 -12.18 0.86
C ALA A 20 9.57 -12.48 -0.16
N ALA A 21 9.21 -12.59 -1.44
CA ALA A 21 10.14 -12.79 -2.54
C ALA A 21 10.87 -11.51 -2.99
N GLY A 22 10.42 -10.33 -2.53
CA GLY A 22 10.99 -9.04 -2.93
C GLY A 22 10.64 -8.60 -4.35
N HIS A 23 9.55 -9.09 -4.94
CA HIS A 23 9.13 -8.78 -6.30
C HIS A 23 8.24 -7.53 -6.43
N LEU A 24 7.68 -7.05 -5.32
CA LEU A 24 6.79 -5.89 -5.34
C LEU A 24 7.55 -4.59 -5.64
N ASN A 25 6.91 -3.70 -6.40
CA ASN A 25 7.39 -2.33 -6.56
C ASN A 25 7.42 -1.59 -5.20
N PRO A 26 8.16 -0.47 -5.06
CA PRO A 26 8.31 0.22 -3.79
C PRO A 26 7.00 0.64 -3.10
N ALA A 27 5.96 0.98 -3.87
CA ALA A 27 4.67 1.40 -3.33
C ALA A 27 3.90 0.21 -2.73
N LEU A 28 3.77 -0.88 -3.48
CA LEU A 28 3.14 -2.12 -2.99
C LEU A 28 3.94 -2.73 -1.84
N HIS A 29 5.28 -2.72 -1.92
CA HIS A 29 6.12 -3.19 -0.83
C HIS A 29 5.85 -2.41 0.47
N SER A 30 5.76 -1.08 0.38
CA SER A 30 5.46 -0.22 1.53
C SER A 30 4.04 -0.43 2.08
N LEU A 31 3.07 -0.69 1.20
CA LEU A 31 1.69 -1.04 1.55
C LEU A 31 1.65 -2.34 2.37
N ILE A 32 2.27 -3.41 1.87
CA ILE A 32 2.28 -4.71 2.55
C ILE A 32 3.06 -4.64 3.86
N ALA A 33 4.21 -3.97 3.90
CA ALA A 33 4.95 -3.75 5.14
C ALA A 33 4.09 -3.04 6.21
N ALA A 34 3.36 -1.99 5.82
CA ALA A 34 2.44 -1.28 6.71
C ALA A 34 1.25 -2.15 7.15
N HIS A 35 0.69 -2.98 6.28
CA HIS A 35 -0.31 -3.96 6.65
C HIS A 35 0.21 -4.93 7.73
N LEU A 36 1.43 -5.46 7.56
CA LEU A 36 2.07 -6.35 8.54
C LEU A 36 2.39 -5.65 9.87
N GLU A 37 2.62 -4.33 9.89
CA GLU A 37 2.67 -3.53 11.13
C GLU A 37 1.32 -3.45 11.85
N MET A 38 0.22 -3.43 11.10
CA MET A 38 -1.14 -3.25 11.63
C MET A 38 -1.85 -4.57 11.97
N LYS A 39 -1.54 -5.65 11.23
CA LYS A 39 -2.14 -6.99 11.33
C LYS A 39 -1.03 -8.03 11.54
N PRO A 40 -0.52 -8.17 12.77
CA PRO A 40 0.62 -9.03 13.06
C PRO A 40 0.36 -10.51 12.77
N ASP A 41 -0.90 -10.95 12.74
CA ASP A 41 -1.28 -12.34 12.46
C ASP A 41 -0.82 -12.81 11.06
N ASN A 42 -0.72 -11.89 10.09
CA ASN A 42 -0.25 -12.22 8.74
C ASN A 42 1.27 -12.32 8.63
N ARG A 43 2.02 -11.96 9.69
CA ARG A 43 3.50 -12.06 9.69
C ARG A 43 3.98 -13.50 9.67
N SER A 44 3.27 -14.43 10.30
CA SER A 44 3.72 -15.82 10.34
C SER A 44 3.77 -16.47 8.96
N PHE A 45 2.83 -16.11 8.08
CA PHE A 45 2.82 -16.56 6.69
C PHE A 45 4.06 -16.05 5.95
N VAL A 46 4.31 -14.73 6.00
CA VAL A 46 5.48 -14.11 5.37
C VAL A 46 6.79 -14.66 5.91
N SER A 47 6.96 -14.76 7.23
CA SER A 47 8.19 -15.28 7.84
C SER A 47 8.45 -16.75 7.48
N THR A 48 7.41 -17.54 7.23
CA THR A 48 7.57 -18.92 6.74
C THR A 48 8.15 -18.93 5.32
N LEU A 49 7.66 -18.05 4.44
CA LEU A 49 8.19 -17.90 3.09
C LEU A 49 9.62 -17.35 3.09
N GLU A 50 9.90 -16.32 3.88
CA GLU A 50 11.25 -15.78 4.06
C GLU A 50 12.24 -16.84 4.57
N ALA A 51 11.83 -17.69 5.52
CA ALA A 51 12.66 -18.79 6.00
C ALA A 51 12.96 -19.83 4.90
N ALA A 52 11.98 -20.13 4.04
CA ALA A 52 12.18 -21.02 2.90
C ALA A 52 13.16 -20.41 1.87
N HIS A 53 13.02 -19.11 1.58
CA HIS A 53 13.94 -18.38 0.70
C HIS A 53 15.35 -18.30 1.28
N ALA A 54 15.49 -18.05 2.58
CA ALA A 54 16.77 -18.05 3.28
C ALA A 54 17.45 -19.42 3.18
N ARG A 55 16.68 -20.51 3.34
CA ARG A 55 17.22 -21.86 3.19
C ARG A 55 17.69 -22.16 1.77
N ALA A 56 16.93 -21.72 0.76
CA ALA A 56 17.34 -21.85 -0.63
C ALA A 56 18.65 -21.08 -0.90
N LEU A 57 18.80 -19.88 -0.33
CA LEU A 57 20.01 -19.08 -0.44
C LEU A 57 21.22 -19.75 0.24
N GLU A 58 21.02 -20.46 1.35
CA GLU A 58 22.10 -21.20 2.03
C GLU A 58 22.66 -22.36 1.19
N ASP A 59 21.84 -22.93 0.30
CA ASP A 59 22.22 -24.05 -0.57
C ASP A 59 22.89 -23.58 -1.89
N GLU A 60 22.95 -22.26 -2.14
CA GLU A 60 23.62 -21.67 -3.32
C GLU A 60 25.15 -21.73 -3.22
N VAL A 61 25.82 -21.76 -4.38
CA VAL A 61 27.28 -21.77 -4.44
C VAL A 61 27.82 -20.39 -4.05
N PRO A 62 28.66 -20.27 -3.01
CA PRO A 62 29.24 -19.00 -2.61
C PRO A 62 30.07 -18.37 -3.73
N VAL A 63 29.88 -17.08 -3.93
CA VAL A 63 30.68 -16.28 -4.87
C VAL A 63 31.59 -15.35 -4.06
N ASP A 64 32.87 -15.31 -4.43
CA ASP A 64 33.84 -14.42 -3.79
C ASP A 64 33.49 -12.95 -4.03
N ILE A 65 33.43 -12.18 -2.95
CA ILE A 65 33.24 -10.73 -2.99
C ILE A 65 34.59 -10.06 -3.22
N ALA A 66 34.78 -9.45 -4.39
CA ALA A 66 35.96 -8.66 -4.69
C ALA A 66 36.13 -7.50 -3.69
N ASN A 67 37.37 -7.22 -3.27
CA ASN A 67 37.70 -6.15 -2.33
C ASN A 67 37.00 -6.27 -0.96
N ARG A 68 36.61 -7.48 -0.53
CA ARG A 68 35.93 -7.74 0.75
C ARG A 68 36.53 -6.98 1.94
N GLN A 69 37.86 -6.99 2.09
CA GLN A 69 38.53 -6.31 3.21
C GLN A 69 38.34 -4.79 3.15
N ALA A 70 38.50 -4.17 1.97
CA ALA A 70 38.29 -2.73 1.81
C ALA A 70 36.83 -2.32 2.08
N ILE A 71 35.86 -3.16 1.69
CA ILE A 71 34.44 -2.93 2.01
C ILE A 71 34.21 -2.97 3.52
N LEU A 72 34.78 -3.97 4.22
CA LEU A 72 34.67 -4.08 5.67
C LEU A 72 35.37 -2.90 6.38
N ASP A 73 36.58 -2.55 5.96
CA ASP A 73 37.32 -1.42 6.51
C ASP A 73 36.54 -0.11 6.32
N HIS A 74 35.91 0.07 5.16
CA HIS A 74 35.03 1.21 4.89
C HIS A 74 33.81 1.22 5.82
N VAL A 75 33.11 0.08 5.99
CA VAL A 75 31.95 -0.02 6.90
C VAL A 75 32.37 0.29 8.34
N PHE A 76 33.48 -0.27 8.82
CA PHE A 76 33.96 -0.04 10.18
C PHE A 76 34.60 1.35 10.39
N SER A 77 35.02 2.03 9.31
CA SER A 77 35.56 3.40 9.39
C SER A 77 34.52 4.44 9.81
N TYR A 78 33.21 4.14 9.67
CA TYR A 78 32.13 5.02 10.12
C TYR A 78 32.10 5.23 11.64
N GLY A 79 32.87 4.45 12.41
CA GLY A 79 32.92 4.52 13.88
C GLY A 79 31.58 4.16 14.52
N ASP A 80 31.50 4.30 15.85
CA ASP A 80 30.25 4.12 16.61
C ASP A 80 29.36 5.37 16.43
N ARG A 81 28.97 5.62 15.19
CA ARG A 81 28.07 6.72 14.85
C ARG A 81 26.71 6.35 15.41
N GLN A 82 26.43 6.84 16.61
CA GLN A 82 25.10 6.75 17.20
C GLN A 82 24.17 7.58 16.33
N VAL A 83 23.56 6.93 15.33
CA VAL A 83 22.39 7.48 14.67
C VAL A 83 21.33 7.49 15.76
N PRO A 84 20.84 8.67 16.19
CA PRO A 84 19.78 8.70 17.17
C PRO A 84 18.62 7.90 16.60
N VAL A 85 18.34 6.75 17.20
CA VAL A 85 17.16 5.94 16.87
C VAL A 85 15.99 6.84 17.20
N LYS A 86 15.32 7.37 16.18
CA LYS A 86 14.08 8.12 16.38
C LYS A 86 13.14 7.16 17.12
N LEU A 87 12.82 7.50 18.37
CA LEU A 87 11.87 6.73 19.18
C LEU A 87 10.60 6.51 18.35
N LYS A 88 10.10 5.27 18.31
CA LYS A 88 8.81 4.92 17.68
C LYS A 88 7.79 5.99 18.07
N ARG A 89 7.32 6.75 17.08
CA ARG A 89 6.34 7.80 17.32
C ARG A 89 5.07 7.14 17.84
N LYS A 90 4.74 7.36 19.13
CA LYS A 90 3.48 6.90 19.70
C LYS A 90 2.34 7.57 18.93
N ASN A 91 1.37 6.78 18.47
CA ASN A 91 0.09 7.20 17.89
C ASN A 91 0.15 7.86 16.50
N MET A 92 1.02 7.40 15.60
CA MET A 92 0.85 7.77 14.19
C MET A 92 -0.27 6.95 13.56
N LEU A 93 -1.19 7.64 12.89
CA LEU A 93 -2.17 7.02 12.00
C LEU A 93 -1.49 6.33 10.80
N LEU A 94 -0.29 6.79 10.42
CA LEU A 94 0.53 6.22 9.34
C LEU A 94 1.56 5.23 9.92
N PRO A 95 1.56 3.96 9.51
CA PRO A 95 2.61 2.99 9.85
C PRO A 95 4.00 3.45 9.40
N GLU A 96 5.07 2.93 10.02
CA GLU A 96 6.45 3.40 9.80
C GLU A 96 6.87 3.19 8.34
N ALA A 97 6.57 2.02 7.75
CA ALA A 97 6.87 1.74 6.35
C ALA A 97 6.23 2.75 5.39
N LEU A 98 4.96 3.08 5.60
CA LEU A 98 4.30 4.11 4.78
C LEU A 98 4.81 5.51 5.09
N HIS A 99 5.11 5.84 6.35
CA HIS A 99 5.70 7.13 6.67
C HIS A 99 7.06 7.32 5.99
N ALA A 100 7.90 6.27 5.95
CA ALA A 100 9.17 6.28 5.22
C ALA A 100 8.95 6.47 3.71
N PHE A 101 7.93 5.81 3.13
CA PHE A 101 7.60 5.92 1.71
C PHE A 101 7.01 7.28 1.33
N VAL A 102 6.02 7.79 2.09
CA VAL A 102 5.37 9.09 1.85
C VAL A 102 6.29 10.26 2.21
N GLY A 103 7.23 10.04 3.14
CA GLY A 103 8.24 11.01 3.56
C GLY A 103 7.71 12.15 4.44
N ARG A 104 6.50 12.04 4.97
CA ARG A 104 5.84 13.05 5.82
C ARG A 104 4.68 12.46 6.63
N ASP A 105 4.28 13.21 7.65
CA ASP A 105 3.11 12.91 8.46
C ASP A 105 1.79 13.22 7.71
N LEU A 106 0.70 12.53 8.09
CA LEU A 106 -0.62 12.75 7.47
C LEU A 106 -1.14 14.18 7.68
N ASP A 107 -0.75 14.85 8.76
CA ASP A 107 -1.16 16.23 9.02
C ASP A 107 -0.43 17.23 8.11
N ASP A 108 0.70 16.83 7.51
CA ASP A 108 1.52 17.66 6.62
C ASP A 108 1.26 17.42 5.12
N VAL A 109 0.34 16.50 4.78
CA VAL A 109 -0.02 16.24 3.38
C VAL A 109 -0.91 17.35 2.82
N LYS A 110 -0.63 17.76 1.60
CA LYS A 110 -1.40 18.80 0.90
C LYS A 110 -2.55 18.18 0.13
N TRP A 111 -3.66 17.92 0.82
CA TRP A 111 -4.85 17.34 0.24
C TRP A 111 -5.41 18.17 -0.94
N ARG A 112 -5.61 17.51 -2.08
CA ARG A 112 -6.35 18.06 -3.23
C ARG A 112 -7.80 17.57 -3.17
N SER A 113 -8.76 18.49 -3.23
CA SER A 113 -10.18 18.12 -3.35
C SER A 113 -10.45 17.56 -4.74
N VAL A 114 -10.93 16.31 -4.80
CA VAL A 114 -11.33 15.66 -6.06
C VAL A 114 -12.83 15.83 -6.27
N LEU A 115 -13.62 15.58 -5.23
CA LEU A 115 -15.08 15.74 -5.21
C LEU A 115 -15.56 16.19 -3.82
N PRO A 116 -16.81 16.66 -3.67
CA PRO A 116 -17.36 17.03 -2.36
C PRO A 116 -17.39 15.86 -1.35
N GLY A 117 -16.37 15.81 -0.48
CA GLY A 117 -16.17 14.74 0.51
C GLY A 117 -15.18 13.66 0.07
N LEU A 118 -14.40 13.91 -0.98
CA LEU A 118 -13.28 13.08 -1.42
C LEU A 118 -12.06 13.98 -1.67
N LYS A 119 -10.96 13.69 -0.98
CA LYS A 119 -9.68 14.35 -1.17
C LYS A 119 -8.61 13.30 -1.46
N GLU A 120 -7.58 13.72 -2.19
CA GLU A 120 -6.48 12.87 -2.63
C GLU A 120 -5.15 13.61 -2.40
N PHE A 121 -4.13 12.89 -1.97
CA PHE A 121 -2.75 13.32 -2.05
C PHE A 121 -1.97 12.29 -2.87
N ARG A 122 -1.58 12.67 -4.08
CA ARG A 122 -0.78 11.81 -4.97
C ARG A 122 0.68 11.85 -4.56
N ILE A 123 1.28 10.67 -4.48
CA ILE A 123 2.70 10.51 -4.20
C ILE A 123 3.37 10.41 -5.55
N SER A 124 3.93 11.52 -6.00
CA SER A 124 4.59 11.61 -7.30
C SER A 124 5.94 10.93 -7.24
N ASP A 125 6.08 9.82 -7.94
CA ASP A 125 7.36 9.41 -8.50
C ASP A 125 7.29 9.69 -10.01
N LYS A 126 8.20 10.54 -10.51
CA LYS A 126 8.14 11.01 -11.91
C LYS A 126 8.48 9.91 -12.91
N ASP A 127 9.03 8.80 -12.44
CA ASP A 127 9.52 7.68 -13.24
C ASP A 127 8.84 6.34 -12.90
N ALA A 128 7.82 6.31 -12.02
CA ALA A 128 7.17 5.07 -11.63
C ALA A 128 6.03 4.66 -12.57
N GLU A 129 6.03 3.40 -12.99
CA GLU A 129 4.92 2.74 -13.71
C GLU A 129 3.68 2.53 -12.83
N THR A 130 3.76 2.84 -11.53
CA THR A 130 2.72 2.62 -10.53
C THR A 130 2.34 3.93 -9.85
N GLU A 131 1.04 4.24 -9.77
CA GLU A 131 0.53 5.42 -9.07
C GLU A 131 0.17 5.08 -7.62
N ALA A 132 0.71 5.84 -6.66
CA ALA A 132 0.36 5.73 -5.25
C ALA A 132 -0.32 7.01 -4.74
N SER A 133 -1.35 6.87 -3.91
CA SER A 133 -2.06 8.01 -3.34
C SER A 133 -2.59 7.73 -1.94
N LEU A 134 -2.73 8.80 -1.16
CA LEU A 134 -3.58 8.80 0.02
C LEU A 134 -4.96 9.31 -0.37
N LEU A 135 -6.00 8.62 0.09
CA LEU A 135 -7.40 8.99 -0.10
C LEU A 135 -8.01 9.35 1.25
N TRP A 136 -8.75 10.46 1.29
CA TRP A 136 -9.62 10.82 2.41
C TRP A 136 -11.06 10.84 1.90
N ILE A 137 -11.90 10.00 2.51
CA ILE A 137 -13.30 9.84 2.16
C ILE A 137 -14.10 10.23 3.40
N ARG A 138 -14.92 11.27 3.27
CA ARG A 138 -15.79 11.72 4.37
C ARG A 138 -16.78 10.62 4.74
N SER A 139 -17.07 10.48 6.04
CA SER A 139 -18.11 9.59 6.56
C SER A 139 -19.40 9.61 5.71
N GLY A 140 -19.90 8.40 5.42
CA GLY A 140 -21.11 8.15 4.64
C GLY A 140 -21.02 8.48 3.14
N ARG A 141 -19.90 9.01 2.64
CA ARG A 141 -19.73 9.30 1.20
C ARG A 141 -19.39 8.07 0.39
N ARG A 142 -19.95 8.03 -0.82
CA ARG A 142 -19.64 7.05 -1.86
C ARG A 142 -18.69 7.66 -2.88
N MET A 143 -17.65 6.92 -3.22
CA MET A 143 -16.83 7.23 -4.39
C MET A 143 -17.63 6.94 -5.67
N PRO A 144 -17.36 7.68 -6.76
CA PRO A 144 -17.92 7.34 -8.07
C PRO A 144 -17.54 5.92 -8.49
N ALA A 145 -18.42 5.31 -9.27
CA ALA A 145 -18.13 4.11 -10.06
C ALA A 145 -16.85 4.31 -10.88
N HIS A 146 -15.90 3.40 -10.72
CA HIS A 146 -14.65 3.39 -11.46
C HIS A 146 -14.17 1.95 -11.66
N THR A 147 -13.38 1.76 -12.70
CA THR A 147 -12.61 0.54 -12.93
C THR A 147 -11.16 0.93 -13.21
N HIS A 148 -10.27 -0.05 -13.12
CA HIS A 148 -8.86 0.10 -13.41
C HIS A 148 -8.51 -0.70 -14.67
N GLU A 149 -7.46 -0.30 -15.40
CA GLU A 149 -6.92 -1.16 -16.47
C GLU A 149 -5.94 -2.22 -15.94
N GLY A 150 -5.67 -2.20 -14.63
CA GLY A 150 -4.81 -3.13 -13.88
C GLY A 150 -5.37 -3.37 -12.48
N SER A 151 -4.52 -3.80 -11.53
CA SER A 151 -4.95 -3.99 -10.14
C SER A 151 -4.96 -2.67 -9.37
N GLU A 152 -5.92 -2.53 -8.45
CA GLU A 152 -5.91 -1.54 -7.38
C GLU A 152 -5.80 -2.26 -6.03
N VAL A 153 -4.78 -1.91 -5.25
CA VAL A 153 -4.58 -2.41 -3.89
C VAL A 153 -4.74 -1.25 -2.92
N THR A 154 -5.71 -1.36 -2.01
CA THR A 154 -6.07 -0.30 -1.06
C THR A 154 -5.93 -0.79 0.37
N LEU A 155 -5.07 -0.14 1.17
CA LEU A 155 -4.93 -0.36 2.61
C LEU A 155 -5.72 0.70 3.39
N VAL A 156 -6.59 0.28 4.30
CA VAL A 156 -7.33 1.19 5.18
C VAL A 156 -6.46 1.61 6.38
N LEU A 157 -6.14 2.90 6.49
CA LEU A 157 -5.32 3.45 7.58
C LEU A 157 -6.17 3.94 8.77
N LYS A 158 -7.37 4.45 8.48
CA LYS A 158 -8.33 4.96 9.48
C LYS A 158 -9.76 4.70 9.02
N GLY A 159 -10.64 4.43 9.98
CA GLY A 159 -12.07 4.19 9.72
C GLY A 159 -12.28 2.85 9.02
N GLY A 160 -13.24 2.84 8.10
CA GLY A 160 -13.54 1.70 7.25
C GLY A 160 -14.43 2.11 6.08
N PHE A 161 -14.57 1.21 5.13
CA PHE A 161 -15.51 1.36 4.02
C PHE A 161 -16.12 0.01 3.65
N SER A 162 -17.26 0.07 2.97
CA SER A 162 -17.90 -1.09 2.37
C SER A 162 -18.05 -0.92 0.86
N ASP A 163 -17.92 -2.02 0.14
CA ASP A 163 -18.25 -2.13 -1.28
C ASP A 163 -18.99 -3.44 -1.57
N ILE A 164 -19.05 -3.86 -2.84
CA ILE A 164 -19.72 -5.11 -3.23
C ILE A 164 -18.98 -6.37 -2.80
N MET A 165 -17.68 -6.29 -2.53
CA MET A 165 -16.88 -7.42 -2.04
C MET A 165 -17.06 -7.59 -0.54
N GLY A 166 -17.21 -6.50 0.22
CA GLY A 166 -17.50 -6.56 1.64
C GLY A 166 -17.09 -5.30 2.39
N HIS A 167 -16.83 -5.48 3.68
CA HIS A 167 -16.38 -4.42 4.58
C HIS A 167 -14.88 -4.54 4.82
N TYR A 168 -14.20 -3.39 4.84
CA TYR A 168 -12.77 -3.25 5.09
C TYR A 168 -12.57 -2.22 6.19
N GLY A 169 -12.05 -2.67 7.34
CA GLY A 169 -11.69 -1.82 8.46
C GLY A 169 -10.20 -1.51 8.50
N ARG A 170 -9.79 -0.77 9.52
CA ARG A 170 -8.38 -0.38 9.72
C ARG A 170 -7.44 -1.60 9.66
N GLY A 171 -6.46 -1.52 8.77
CA GLY A 171 -5.43 -2.53 8.51
C GLY A 171 -5.84 -3.56 7.48
N ASP A 172 -7.09 -3.58 7.01
CA ASP A 172 -7.52 -4.50 5.96
C ASP A 172 -7.08 -3.98 4.59
N ILE A 173 -6.84 -4.92 3.67
CA ILE A 173 -6.50 -4.65 2.27
C ILE A 173 -7.69 -5.04 1.41
N ALA A 174 -8.12 -4.11 0.56
CA ALA A 174 -9.02 -4.38 -0.56
C ALA A 174 -8.19 -4.52 -1.84
N ILE A 175 -8.48 -5.56 -2.63
CA ILE A 175 -7.86 -5.81 -3.92
C ILE A 175 -8.98 -5.79 -4.95
N ALA A 176 -8.91 -4.83 -5.86
CA ALA A 176 -9.85 -4.65 -6.95
C ALA A 176 -9.12 -4.82 -8.29
N ASP A 177 -9.81 -5.38 -9.28
CA ASP A 177 -9.30 -5.48 -10.65
C ASP A 177 -10.22 -4.72 -11.62
N GLY A 178 -9.89 -4.75 -12.91
CA GLY A 178 -10.61 -4.02 -13.94
C GLY A 178 -12.04 -4.49 -14.23
N ASP A 179 -12.43 -5.67 -13.74
CA ASP A 179 -13.74 -6.27 -14.02
C ASP A 179 -14.81 -5.87 -13.01
N VAL A 180 -14.44 -5.11 -11.98
CA VAL A 180 -15.34 -4.81 -10.87
C VAL A 180 -15.67 -3.31 -10.78
N ASP A 181 -16.95 -2.98 -10.95
CA ASP A 181 -17.49 -1.63 -10.69
C ASP A 181 -17.64 -1.41 -9.18
N HIS A 182 -16.53 -1.11 -8.51
CA HIS A 182 -16.53 -0.82 -7.08
C HIS A 182 -17.03 0.59 -6.79
N ARG A 183 -17.86 0.70 -5.75
CA ARG A 183 -18.35 1.99 -5.23
C ARG A 183 -18.11 2.09 -3.72
N PRO A 184 -16.84 2.26 -3.30
CA PRO A 184 -16.49 2.35 -1.88
C PRO A 184 -17.34 3.39 -1.18
N ARG A 185 -18.00 2.99 -0.09
CA ARG A 185 -18.71 3.88 0.82
C ARG A 185 -18.00 3.89 2.16
N ALA A 186 -17.49 5.05 2.58
CA ALA A 186 -16.98 5.22 3.94
C ALA A 186 -18.10 4.96 4.96
N ASP A 187 -17.75 4.30 6.06
CA ASP A 187 -18.66 4.03 7.17
C ASP A 187 -19.23 5.33 7.76
N ASP A 188 -20.37 5.24 8.44
CA ASP A 188 -21.05 6.42 8.99
C ASP A 188 -20.40 6.93 10.30
N ASP A 189 -19.61 6.10 10.97
CA ASP A 189 -19.01 6.36 12.28
C ASP A 189 -17.71 7.18 12.22
N GLY A 190 -17.14 7.41 11.03
CA GLY A 190 -15.96 8.25 10.87
C GLY A 190 -15.47 8.41 9.45
N ASP A 191 -14.58 9.39 9.24
CA ASP A 191 -13.88 9.54 7.97
C ASP A 191 -12.94 8.35 7.73
N CYS A 192 -12.89 7.90 6.49
CA CYS A 192 -11.99 6.84 6.04
C CYS A 192 -10.74 7.43 5.40
N ILE A 193 -9.57 6.94 5.79
CA ILE A 193 -8.30 7.27 5.14
C ILE A 193 -7.68 5.98 4.62
N CYS A 194 -7.32 5.96 3.35
CA CYS A 194 -6.69 4.81 2.70
C CYS A 194 -5.38 5.20 2.02
N PHE A 195 -4.49 4.23 1.87
CA PHE A 195 -3.37 4.29 0.94
C PHE A 195 -3.69 3.33 -0.22
N ALA A 196 -3.74 3.86 -1.44
CA ALA A 196 -4.10 3.13 -2.65
C ALA A 196 -2.91 3.11 -3.62
N VAL A 197 -2.69 1.95 -4.24
CA VAL A 197 -1.68 1.73 -5.27
C VAL A 197 -2.38 1.14 -6.49
N THR A 198 -2.16 1.73 -7.66
CA THR A 198 -2.79 1.33 -8.91
C THR A 198 -1.75 1.12 -10.01
N ASP A 199 -1.86 0.01 -10.74
CA ASP A 199 -0.97 -0.35 -11.85
C ASP A 199 -1.29 0.40 -13.17
N ALA A 200 -2.42 1.11 -13.22
CA ALA A 200 -2.81 1.91 -14.37
C ALA A 200 -3.72 3.08 -13.94
N PRO A 201 -3.80 4.17 -14.73
CA PRO A 201 -4.64 5.33 -14.40
C PRO A 201 -6.11 4.94 -14.20
N VAL A 202 -6.74 5.47 -13.16
CA VAL A 202 -8.16 5.23 -12.86
C VAL A 202 -9.05 5.63 -14.04
N ARG A 203 -9.90 4.71 -14.52
CA ARG A 203 -10.95 5.00 -15.49
C ARG A 203 -12.31 5.05 -14.81
N LEU A 204 -12.88 6.25 -14.75
CA LEU A 204 -14.22 6.42 -14.19
C LEU A 204 -15.26 5.84 -15.18
N THR A 205 -16.04 4.85 -14.76
CA THR A 205 -16.96 4.09 -15.63
C THR A 205 -18.36 4.70 -15.69
N GLY A 206 -18.74 5.52 -14.71
CA GLY A 206 -20.06 6.16 -14.65
C GLY A 206 -20.24 7.35 -15.60
N PHE A 207 -21.50 7.71 -15.90
CA PHE A 207 -21.86 8.87 -16.73
C PHE A 207 -21.23 10.20 -16.26
N ILE A 208 -21.08 10.38 -14.95
CA ILE A 208 -20.43 11.56 -14.33
C ILE A 208 -18.90 11.48 -14.50
N GLY A 209 -18.35 10.27 -14.52
CA GLY A 209 -16.92 9.99 -14.67
C GLY A 209 -16.36 10.39 -16.03
N ARG A 210 -17.10 10.06 -17.10
CA ARG A 210 -16.77 10.48 -18.48
C ARG A 210 -16.79 12.00 -18.65
N PHE A 211 -17.59 12.71 -17.85
CA PHE A 211 -17.64 14.17 -17.89
C PHE A 211 -16.42 14.78 -17.19
N LEU A 212 -16.00 14.26 -16.03
CA LEU A 212 -14.86 14.79 -15.26
C LEU A 212 -13.49 14.51 -15.88
N GLN A 213 -13.32 13.37 -16.57
CA GLN A 213 -12.09 13.08 -17.34
C GLN A 213 -11.84 14.12 -18.44
N ARG A 214 -12.90 14.74 -18.98
CA ARG A 214 -12.81 15.74 -20.06
C ARG A 214 -12.39 17.13 -19.58
N PHE A 215 -12.42 17.40 -18.27
CA PHE A 215 -12.00 18.68 -17.67
C PHE A 215 -10.68 18.60 -16.89
N SER A 216 -10.11 17.40 -16.73
CA SER A 216 -8.88 17.18 -15.95
C SER A 216 -7.63 17.01 -16.83
N GLY A 217 -7.78 17.02 -18.15
CA GLY A 217 -6.66 17.05 -19.10
C GLY A 217 -6.45 18.45 -19.65
N HIS A 218 -5.65 19.27 -18.97
CA HIS A 218 -4.85 20.38 -19.49
C HIS A 218 -3.56 20.43 -18.68
#